data_AF-A0A699Q937-F1
#
_entry.id   AF-A0A699Q937-F1
#
_cell.length_a   1.000
_cell.length_b   1.000
_cell.length_c   1.000
_cell.angle_alpha   90.00
_cell.angle_beta   90.00
_cell.angle_gamma   90.00
#
_symmetry.space_group_name_H-M   'P 1'
#
loop_
_entity.id
_entity.type
_entity.pdbx_description
1 polymer ?
#
loop_
_entity_poly.entity_id
_entity_poly.type
_entity_poly.pdbx_seq_one_letter_code
_entity_poly.pdbx_strand_id
1 'polypeptide(L)' 'ECQKMTQHTANPVFYDVEPTEVHKLYGPVGEAFKKHENKEADGKWREALIEATSLAGT' A
#
# COMPACT_ATOMS: atom_id res chain seq x y z
N GLU A 1 7.64 -4.35 7.55
CA GLU A 1 9.06 -4.57 7.88
C GLU A 1 9.56 -5.98 7.54
N CYS A 2 8.80 -7.05 7.76
CA CYS A 2 9.22 -8.44 7.47
C CYS A 2 9.72 -8.67 6.04
N GLN A 3 9.11 -8.03 5.04
CA GLN A 3 9.50 -8.10 3.63
C GLN A 3 10.91 -7.54 3.34
N LYS A 4 11.50 -6.76 4.26
CA LYS A 4 12.89 -6.27 4.14
C LYS A 4 13.92 -7.33 4.54
N MET A 5 13.48 -8.46 5.10
CA MET A 5 14.35 -9.59 5.43
C MET A 5 14.58 -10.46 4.19
N THR A 6 15.81 -10.93 3.99
CA THR A 6 16.25 -11.69 2.81
C THR A 6 15.53 -13.01 2.55
N GLN A 7 14.68 -13.48 3.48
CA GLN A 7 13.92 -14.74 3.35
C GLN A 7 12.40 -14.54 3.21
N HIS A 8 11.92 -13.29 3.20
CA HIS A 8 10.49 -13.01 3.07
C HIS A 8 10.20 -12.26 1.76
N THR A 9 9.57 -12.95 0.82
CA THR A 9 9.09 -12.35 -0.42
C THR A 9 7.62 -11.99 -0.26
N ALA A 10 7.27 -10.71 -0.48
CA ALA A 10 5.89 -10.30 -0.62
C ALA A 10 5.54 -10.17 -2.11
N ASN A 11 4.38 -10.71 -2.50
CA ASN A 11 3.84 -10.56 -3.84
C ASN A 11 2.45 -9.88 -3.75
N PRO A 12 2.37 -8.55 -3.94
CA PRO A 12 1.12 -7.82 -3.86
C PRO A 12 0.18 -8.23 -4.99
N VAL A 13 -1.10 -8.43 -4.69
CA VAL A 13 -2.16 -8.69 -5.67
C VAL A 13 -3.18 -7.56 -5.60
N PHE A 14 -3.39 -6.87 -6.71
CA PHE A 14 -4.38 -5.79 -6.84
C PHE A 14 -5.62 -6.34 -7.54
N TYR A 15 -6.75 -6.32 -6.83
CA TYR A 15 -8.02 -6.82 -7.35
C TYR A 15 -8.96 -5.66 -7.62
N ASP A 16 -9.29 -5.45 -8.89
CA ASP A 16 -10.20 -4.39 -9.36
C ASP A 16 -9.78 -2.98 -8.92
N VAL A 17 -8.48 -2.78 -8.70
CA VAL A 17 -7.86 -1.50 -8.38
C VAL A 17 -6.56 -1.37 -9.14
N GLU A 18 -6.25 -0.17 -9.63
CA GLU A 18 -4.94 0.05 -10.25
C GLU A 18 -3.86 0.22 -9.16
N PRO A 19 -2.64 -0.32 -9.37
CA PRO A 19 -1.52 -0.09 -8.47
C PRO A 19 -1.22 1.40 -8.25
N THR A 20 -1.49 2.25 -9.25
CA THR A 20 -1.38 3.71 -9.19
C THR A 20 -2.34 4.34 -8.19
N GLU A 21 -3.59 3.84 -8.11
CA GLU A 21 -4.60 4.26 -7.13
C GLU A 21 -4.14 3.99 -5.71
N VAL A 22 -3.52 2.82 -5.49
CA VAL A 22 -2.93 2.45 -4.20
C VAL A 22 -1.68 3.27 -3.90
N HIS A 23 -0.80 3.50 -4.88
CA HIS A 23 0.46 4.22 -4.68
C HIS A 23 0.24 5.69 -4.31
N LYS A 24 -0.71 6.34 -5.00
CA LYS A 24 -1.04 7.75 -4.78
C LYS A 24 -2.17 7.94 -3.76
N LEU A 25 -2.79 6.86 -3.28
CA LEU A 25 -3.95 6.86 -2.38
C LEU A 25 -5.07 7.80 -2.87
N TYR A 26 -5.50 7.60 -4.12
CA TYR A 26 -6.66 8.32 -4.69
C TYR A 26 -7.77 7.34 -5.05
N GLY A 27 -8.88 7.88 -5.57
CA GLY A 27 -10.02 7.07 -6.01
C GLY A 27 -10.65 6.31 -4.83
N PRO A 28 -11.23 5.13 -5.09
CA PRO A 28 -11.87 4.31 -4.06
C PRO A 28 -10.92 3.93 -2.91
N VAL A 29 -9.64 3.70 -3.22
CA VAL A 29 -8.62 3.36 -2.23
C VAL A 29 -8.35 4.54 -1.29
N GLY A 30 -8.20 5.74 -1.84
CA GLY A 30 -7.99 6.96 -1.05
C GLY A 30 -9.17 7.28 -0.13
N GLU A 31 -10.40 7.14 -0.60
CA GLU A 31 -11.60 7.38 0.21
C GLU A 31 -11.76 6.35 1.34
N ALA A 32 -11.46 5.07 1.06
CA ALA A 32 -11.45 4.02 2.08
C ALA A 32 -10.35 4.24 3.12
N PHE A 33 -9.18 4.72 2.70
CA PHE A 33 -8.05 5.02 3.57
C PHE A 33 -8.36 6.17 4.52
N LYS A 34 -8.90 7.30 4.02
CA LYS A 34 -9.34 8.45 4.85
C LYS A 34 -10.37 8.06 5.91
N LYS A 35 -11.29 7.14 5.59
CA LYS A 35 -12.29 6.66 6.54
C LYS A 35 -11.66 5.88 7.71
N HIS A 36 -10.50 5.28 7.49
CA HIS A 36 -9.76 4.48 8.47
C HIS A 36 -8.49 5.18 8.96
N GLU A 37 -8.38 6.50 8.77
CA GLU A 37 -7.25 7.29 9.25
C GLU A 37 -7.14 7.16 10.78
N ASN A 38 -6.09 6.47 11.21
CA ASN A 38 -5.63 6.52 12.59
C ASN A 38 -4.38 7.40 12.62
N LYS A 39 -4.50 8.60 13.22
CA LYS A 39 -3.47 9.64 13.23
C LYS A 39 -2.07 9.15 13.65
N GLU A 40 -1.99 8.11 14.48
CA GLU A 40 -0.71 7.56 14.94
C GLU A 40 -0.05 6.59 13.95
N ALA A 41 -0.85 5.90 13.13
CA ALA A 41 -0.37 4.84 12.24
C ALA A 41 -0.42 5.24 10.75
N ASP A 42 -1.12 6.32 10.42
CA ASP A 42 -1.40 6.76 9.06
C ASP A 42 -0.15 6.83 8.16
N GLY A 43 0.91 7.49 8.65
CA GLY A 43 2.17 7.59 7.92
C GLY A 43 2.83 6.24 7.62
N LYS A 44 2.80 5.30 8.59
CA LYS A 44 3.37 3.96 8.41
C LYS A 44 2.57 3.12 7.42
N TRP A 45 1.25 3.22 7.45
CA TRP A 45 0.38 2.52 6.51
C TRP A 45 0.55 3.07 5.09
N ARG A 46 0.66 4.40 4.95
CA ARG A 46 0.92 5.05 3.67
C ARG A 46 2.24 4.60 3.05
N GLU A 47 3.32 4.60 3.83
CA GLU A 47 4.62 4.10 3.37
C GLU A 47 4.57 2.62 2.97
N ALA A 48 3.92 1.78 3.77
CA ALA A 48 3.80 0.35 3.47
C ALA A 48 3.04 0.06 2.17
N LEU A 49 1.99 0.83 1.86
CA LEU A 49 1.23 0.69 0.62
C LEU A 49 2.04 1.16 -0.60
N ILE A 50 2.79 2.25 -0.46
CA ILE A 50 3.73 2.74 -1.49
C ILE A 50 4.83 1.70 -1.77
N GLU A 51 5.43 1.14 -0.71
CA GLU A 51 6.42 0.06 -0.85
C GLU A 51 5.79 -1.15 -1.55
N ALA A 52 4.60 -1.58 -1.16
CA ALA A 52 3.91 -2.71 -1.78
C ALA A 52 3.65 -2.49 -3.28
N THR A 53 3.15 -1.33 -3.68
CA THR A 53 2.96 -1.02 -5.11
C THR A 53 4.25 -1.01 -5.92
N SER A 54 5.37 -0.63 -5.29
CA SER A 54 6.68 -0.63 -5.94
C SER A 54 7.25 -2.05 -6.15
N LEU A 55 6.74 -3.06 -5.42
CA LEU A 55 7.17 -4.46 -5.53
C LEU A 55 6.45 -5.24 -6.62
N ALA A 56 5.23 -4.86 -6.98
CA ALA A 56 4.44 -5.58 -7.96
C ALA A 56 4.92 -5.41 -9.41
N GLY A 57 5.91 -4.54 -9.65
CA GLY A 57 6.37 -4.18 -11.00
C GLY A 57 5.44 -3.17 -11.67
N THR A 58 5.97 -2.54 -12.73
CA THR A 58 5.20 -1.69 -13.67
C THR A 58 4.30 -2.51 -14.57
#